data_AF-A0A1G8XRS3-F1
#
_entry.id   AF-A0A1G8XRS3-F1
#
_cell.length_a   1.000
_cell.length_b   1.000
_cell.length_c   1.000
_cell.angle_alpha   90.00
_cell.angle_beta   90.00
_cell.angle_gamma   90.00
#
_symmetry.space_group_name_H-M   'P 1'
#
loop_
_entity.id
_entity.type
_entity.pdbx_description
1 polymer ?
#
loop_
_entity_poly.entity_id
_entity_poly.type
_entity_poly.pdbx_seq_one_letter_code
_entity_poly.pdbx_strand_id
1 'polypeptide(L)'
;MLQSAQPSADTTTEEADRRVARRSEELHLRNFDLNREYTLTVQVSDGDGLVFANRYYLTPGKTVSELGRIPPGEYEVRVELDGRRQQTATCEIDRTPRETALVEVGNGTVSLTQGLYR
;
A
#
# COMPACT_ATOMS: atom_id res chain seq x y z
N MET A 1 37.87 5.58 43.88
CA MET A 1 37.90 5.93 42.45
C MET A 1 37.69 4.67 41.64
N LEU A 2 36.62 4.60 40.87
CA LEU A 2 36.57 4.23 39.44
C LEU A 2 35.09 4.14 39.01
N GLN A 3 34.76 4.85 37.95
CA GLN A 3 33.44 5.17 37.44
C GLN A 3 33.24 4.47 36.08
N SER A 4 32.04 3.92 35.89
CA SER A 4 31.27 3.71 34.64
C SER A 4 31.83 2.88 33.47
N ALA A 5 30.98 1.97 32.97
CA ALA A 5 30.43 2.06 31.61
C ALA A 5 29.14 1.21 31.50
N GLN A 6 27.99 1.86 31.25
CA GLN A 6 26.76 1.21 30.81
C GLN A 6 26.80 1.04 29.28
N PRO A 7 26.30 -0.07 28.70
CA PRO A 7 26.15 -0.20 27.26
C PRO A 7 24.99 0.67 26.75
N SER A 8 25.28 1.47 25.73
CA SER A 8 24.44 2.50 25.11
C SER A 8 23.16 1.95 24.49
N ALA A 9 22.03 2.56 24.84
CA ALA A 9 20.68 2.25 24.36
C ALA A 9 20.33 2.99 23.06
N ASP A 10 21.22 3.00 22.06
CA ASP A 10 21.09 3.89 20.88
C ASP A 10 21.05 3.17 19.52
N THR A 11 21.17 1.84 19.48
CA THR A 11 21.16 1.09 18.21
C THR A 11 19.75 0.63 17.79
N THR A 12 18.78 0.61 18.71
CA THR A 12 17.45 0.03 18.46
C THR A 12 16.54 0.94 17.65
N THR A 13 16.64 2.26 17.83
CA THR A 13 15.73 3.23 17.20
C THR A 13 16.04 3.42 15.72
N GLU A 14 17.32 3.50 15.32
CA GLU A 14 17.70 3.67 13.91
C GLU A 14 17.42 2.43 13.06
N GLU A 15 17.55 1.20 13.60
CA GLU A 15 17.20 -0.01 12.87
C GLU A 15 15.69 -0.22 12.77
N ALA A 16 14.94 0.18 13.80
CA ALA A 16 13.48 0.21 13.76
C ALA A 16 12.98 1.25 12.74
N ASP A 17 13.54 2.47 12.75
CA ASP A 17 13.27 3.49 11.74
C ASP A 17 13.69 3.04 10.34
N ARG A 18 14.84 2.38 10.18
CA ARG A 18 15.25 1.79 8.89
C ARG A 18 14.39 0.61 8.46
N ARG A 19 13.68 -0.08 9.36
CA ARG A 19 12.71 -1.13 9.02
C ARG A 19 11.32 -0.56 8.70
N VAL A 20 10.92 0.50 9.39
CA VAL A 20 9.67 1.25 9.12
C VAL A 20 9.79 2.01 7.80
N ALA A 21 10.93 2.67 7.55
CA ALA A 21 11.27 3.30 6.27
C ALA A 21 11.45 2.30 5.10
N ARG A 22 11.44 0.99 5.36
CA ARG A 22 11.51 -0.06 4.33
C ARG A 22 10.15 -0.59 3.87
N ARG A 23 9.03 -0.14 4.46
CA ARG A 23 7.66 -0.49 3.98
C ARG A 23 6.77 0.73 3.87
N SER A 24 7.29 1.71 3.14
CA SER A 24 6.59 2.90 2.68
C SER A 24 5.64 2.61 1.51
N GLU A 25 4.76 1.61 1.69
CA GLU A 25 3.86 1.16 0.64
C GLU A 25 2.81 2.24 0.38
N GLU A 26 2.78 2.76 -0.84
CA GLU A 26 1.79 3.77 -1.25
C GLU A 26 0.50 3.08 -1.68
N LEU A 27 0.64 1.93 -2.34
CA LEU A 27 -0.44 1.05 -2.77
C LEU A 27 -0.06 -0.39 -2.42
N HIS A 28 -0.95 -1.11 -1.75
CA HIS A 28 -0.84 -2.53 -1.48
C HIS A 28 -2.00 -3.27 -2.12
N LEU A 29 -1.71 -4.31 -2.90
CA LEU A 29 -2.71 -5.11 -3.60
C LEU A 29 -2.61 -6.56 -3.17
N ARG A 30 -3.74 -7.19 -2.87
CA ARG A 30 -3.78 -8.59 -2.49
C ARG A 30 -4.95 -9.34 -3.10
N ASN A 31 -4.68 -10.53 -3.64
CA ASN A 31 -5.71 -11.51 -3.97
C ASN A 31 -5.85 -12.53 -2.84
N PHE A 32 -7.01 -12.57 -2.19
CA PHE A 32 -7.33 -13.53 -1.13
C PHE A 32 -7.83 -14.89 -1.66
N ASP A 33 -8.22 -14.97 -2.92
CA ASP A 33 -8.67 -16.25 -3.47
C ASP A 33 -7.48 -17.20 -3.66
N LEU A 34 -7.71 -18.47 -3.31
CA LEU A 34 -6.71 -19.53 -3.41
C LEU A 34 -6.75 -20.27 -4.76
N ASN A 35 -7.76 -20.01 -5.58
CA ASN A 35 -7.98 -20.74 -6.84
C ASN A 35 -8.41 -19.85 -8.02
N ARG A 36 -8.47 -18.53 -7.84
CA ARG A 36 -8.91 -17.61 -8.89
C ARG A 36 -7.89 -16.51 -9.13
N GLU A 37 -7.72 -16.17 -10.40
CA GLU A 37 -6.91 -15.05 -10.86
C GLU A 37 -7.78 -13.86 -11.24
N TYR A 38 -7.19 -12.67 -11.18
CA TYR A 38 -7.86 -11.41 -11.48
C TYR A 38 -6.98 -10.47 -12.28
N THR A 39 -7.62 -9.69 -13.14
CA THR A 39 -7.04 -8.47 -13.69
C THR A 39 -7.55 -7.28 -12.89
N LEU A 40 -6.63 -6.45 -12.39
CA LEU A 40 -6.97 -5.21 -11.71
C LEU A 40 -6.35 -4.02 -12.42
N THR A 41 -7.16 -3.03 -12.78
CA THR A 41 -6.69 -1.72 -13.24
C THR A 41 -6.78 -0.74 -12.06
N VAL A 42 -5.70 0.00 -11.80
CA VAL A 42 -5.66 1.04 -10.76
C VAL A 42 -5.32 2.38 -11.40
N GLN A 43 -6.05 3.41 -11.01
CA GLN A 43 -5.83 4.80 -11.38
C GLN A 43 -5.83 5.66 -10.11
N VAL A 44 -4.91 6.61 -10.04
CA VAL A 44 -4.74 7.55 -8.93
C VAL A 44 -4.65 8.94 -9.52
N SER A 45 -5.48 9.85 -9.03
CA SER A 45 -5.54 11.23 -9.48
C SER A 45 -5.52 12.22 -8.32
N ASP A 46 -4.75 13.29 -8.45
CA ASP A 46 -4.98 14.52 -7.70
C ASP A 46 -5.98 15.37 -8.49
N GLY A 47 -6.67 16.33 -7.88
CA GLY A 47 -7.75 17.10 -8.54
C GLY A 47 -7.38 17.77 -9.87
N ASP A 48 -6.09 17.80 -10.22
CA ASP A 48 -5.54 18.35 -11.46
C ASP A 48 -5.37 17.29 -12.57
N GLY A 49 -5.28 16.00 -12.23
CA GLY A 49 -5.21 14.93 -13.24
C GLY A 49 -4.70 13.58 -12.75
N LEU A 50 -4.42 12.70 -13.72
CA LEU A 50 -3.93 11.35 -13.45
C LEU A 50 -2.44 11.38 -13.06
N VAL A 51 -2.14 10.93 -11.85
CA VAL A 51 -0.78 10.88 -11.28
C VAL A 51 -0.14 9.51 -11.47
N PHE A 52 -0.94 8.45 -11.35
CA PHE A 52 -0.47 7.08 -11.50
C PHE A 52 -1.56 6.20 -12.12
N ALA A 53 -1.15 5.30 -13.01
CA ALA A 53 -2.01 4.23 -13.49
C ALA A 53 -1.20 2.98 -13.79
N ASN A 54 -1.74 1.82 -13.43
CA ASN A 54 -1.12 0.54 -13.73
C ASN A 54 -2.18 -0.57 -13.84
N ARG A 55 -1.83 -1.65 -14.53
CA ARG A 55 -2.65 -2.85 -14.67
C ARG A 55 -1.90 -4.05 -14.09
N TYR A 56 -2.52 -4.72 -13.14
CA TYR A 56 -1.97 -5.87 -12.43
C TYR A 56 -2.68 -7.15 -12.83
N TYR A 57 -1.88 -8.20 -12.95
CA TYR A 57 -2.38 -9.57 -13.03
C TYR A 57 -2.08 -10.27 -11.70
N LEU A 58 -3.15 -10.59 -10.96
CA LEU A 58 -3.10 -11.13 -9.61
C LEU A 58 -3.47 -12.61 -9.63
N THR A 59 -2.46 -13.47 -9.66
CA THR A 59 -2.64 -14.93 -9.48
C THR A 59 -3.15 -15.23 -8.06
N PRO A 60 -3.67 -16.44 -7.79
CA PRO A 60 -4.13 -16.81 -6.45
C PRO A 60 -3.10 -16.53 -5.36
N GLY A 61 -3.52 -15.89 -4.26
CA GLY A 61 -2.66 -15.52 -3.14
C GLY A 61 -1.61 -14.43 -3.43
N LYS A 62 -1.57 -13.86 -4.64
CA LYS A 62 -0.54 -12.87 -5.01
C LYS A 62 -0.73 -11.56 -4.26
N THR A 63 0.39 -11.00 -3.83
CA THR A 63 0.51 -9.66 -3.26
C THR A 63 1.46 -8.81 -4.10
N VAL A 64 1.13 -7.55 -4.28
CA VAL A 64 1.95 -6.55 -4.98
C VAL A 64 1.94 -5.26 -4.17
N SER A 65 3.07 -4.56 -4.11
CA SER A 65 3.16 -3.24 -3.50
C SER A 65 3.86 -2.27 -4.44
N GLU A 66 3.38 -1.03 -4.50
CA GLU A 66 4.07 0.08 -5.17
C GLU A 66 4.79 0.94 -4.12
N LEU A 67 6.02 1.33 -4.47
CA LEU A 67 6.93 2.06 -3.61
C LEU A 67 7.59 3.19 -4.40
N GLY A 68 7.45 4.43 -3.94
CA GLY A 68 8.11 5.60 -4.54
C GLY A 68 7.55 6.00 -5.91
N ARG A 69 6.32 5.63 -6.23
CA ARG A 69 5.65 5.91 -7.50
C ARG A 69 4.61 7.02 -7.39
N ILE A 70 4.05 7.19 -6.21
CA ILE A 70 3.01 8.16 -5.89
C ILE A 70 3.60 9.12 -4.84
N PRO A 71 3.69 10.42 -5.12
CA PRO A 71 4.09 11.40 -4.12
C PRO A 71 3.13 11.39 -2.90
N PRO A 72 3.55 11.89 -1.74
CA PRO A 72 2.63 12.11 -0.64
C PRO A 72 1.55 13.15 -1.00
N GLY A 73 0.31 12.90 -0.60
CA GLY A 73 -0.83 13.78 -0.90
C GLY A 73 -2.20 13.11 -0.72
N GLU A 74 -3.25 13.87 -0.99
CA GLU A 74 -4.63 13.39 -1.05
C GLU A 74 -4.99 13.03 -2.50
N TYR A 75 -5.54 11.84 -2.71
CA TYR A 75 -5.83 11.31 -4.04
C TYR A 75 -7.20 10.67 -4.12
N GLU A 76 -7.83 10.77 -5.28
CA GLU A 76 -8.89 9.84 -5.67
C GLU A 76 -8.23 8.59 -6.26
N VAL A 77 -8.49 7.43 -5.64
CA VAL A 77 -8.04 6.12 -6.11
C VAL A 77 -9.24 5.38 -6.69
N ARG A 78 -9.13 5.00 -7.97
CA ARG A 78 -10.12 4.19 -8.69
C ARG A 78 -9.53 2.84 -9.03
N VAL A 79 -10.25 1.78 -8.71
CA VAL A 79 -9.88 0.39 -9.00
C VAL A 79 -10.97 -0.28 -9.82
N GLU A 80 -10.58 -1.04 -10.83
CA GLU A 80 -11.48 -1.80 -11.69
C GLU A 80 -11.02 -3.26 -11.76
N LEU A 81 -11.94 -4.18 -11.43
CA LEU A 81 -11.75 -5.62 -11.44
C LEU A 81 -12.36 -6.23 -12.70
N ASP A 82 -11.53 -6.93 -13.47
CA ASP A 82 -11.87 -7.67 -14.70
C ASP A 82 -12.67 -6.86 -15.74
N GLY A 83 -12.48 -5.54 -15.79
CA GLY A 83 -13.18 -4.69 -16.76
C GLY A 83 -14.65 -4.41 -16.42
N ARG A 84 -15.10 -4.72 -15.20
CA ARG A 84 -16.55 -4.78 -14.89
C ARG A 84 -16.93 -4.13 -13.58
N ARG A 85 -16.26 -4.49 -12.48
CA ARG A 85 -16.59 -3.98 -11.14
C ARG A 85 -15.62 -2.87 -10.78
N GLN A 86 -16.14 -1.80 -10.23
CA GLN A 86 -15.34 -0.63 -9.89
C GLN A 86 -15.57 -0.20 -8.45
N GLN A 87 -14.51 0.28 -7.82
CA GLN A 87 -14.58 1.04 -6.58
C GLN A 87 -13.72 2.29 -6.68
N THR A 88 -14.18 3.36 -6.03
CA THR A 88 -13.44 4.61 -5.89
C THR A 88 -13.42 5.01 -4.43
N ALA A 89 -12.29 5.53 -3.95
CA ALA A 89 -12.17 6.11 -2.61
C ALA A 89 -11.14 7.25 -2.63
N THR A 90 -11.36 8.25 -1.77
CA THR A 90 -10.32 9.22 -1.45
C THR A 90 -9.36 8.60 -0.44
N CYS A 91 -8.06 8.74 -0.68
CA CYS A 91 -7.01 8.23 0.19
C CYS A 91 -5.96 9.31 0.40
N GLU A 92 -5.55 9.48 1.65
CA GLU A 92 -4.30 10.14 1.99
C GLU A 92 -3.16 9.11 1.83
N ILE A 93 -2.09 9.54 1.16
CA ILE A 93 -0.87 8.76 0.99
C ILE A 93 0.27 9.56 1.62
N ASP A 94 0.89 9.04 2.68
CA ASP A 94 2.06 9.66 3.33
C ASP A 94 3.25 8.71 3.47
N ARG A 95 3.15 7.52 2.88
CA ARG A 95 4.16 6.44 2.97
C ARG A 95 4.31 5.85 4.37
N THR A 96 3.31 6.01 5.23
CA THR A 96 3.14 5.24 6.47
C THR A 96 2.10 4.15 6.26
N PRO A 97 2.12 3.05 7.04
CA PRO A 97 1.12 2.00 6.92
C PRO A 97 -0.32 2.44 7.20
N ARG A 98 -0.54 3.62 7.79
CA ARG A 98 -1.88 4.16 8.03
C ARG A 98 -2.43 4.89 6.82
N GLU A 99 -1.56 5.50 6.03
CA GLU A 99 -1.92 6.27 4.85
C GLU A 99 -1.28 5.58 3.63
N THR A 100 -1.68 4.31 3.48
CA THR A 100 -1.45 3.43 2.32
C THR A 100 -2.81 3.09 1.72
N ALA A 101 -2.94 3.13 0.40
CA ALA A 101 -4.12 2.59 -0.26
C ALA A 101 -4.05 1.05 -0.31
N LEU A 102 -4.97 0.38 0.37
CA LEU A 102 -5.10 -1.08 0.39
C LEU A 102 -6.22 -1.51 -0.57
N VAL A 103 -5.86 -2.35 -1.54
CA VAL A 103 -6.78 -2.98 -2.48
C VAL A 103 -6.79 -4.48 -2.26
N GLU A 104 -7.95 -5.03 -1.97
CA GLU A 104 -8.11 -6.46 -1.77
C GLU A 104 -9.13 -7.01 -2.76
N VAL A 105 -8.81 -8.16 -3.35
CA VAL A 105 -9.71 -8.86 -4.27
C VAL A 105 -9.96 -10.28 -3.79
N GLY A 106 -11.20 -10.74 -3.94
CA GLY A 106 -11.60 -12.09 -3.57
C GLY A 106 -13.09 -12.33 -3.84
N ASN A 107 -13.44 -13.57 -4.13
CA ASN A 107 -14.82 -13.99 -4.46
C ASN A 107 -15.50 -13.10 -5.53
N GLY A 108 -14.73 -12.65 -6.51
CA GLY A 108 -15.18 -11.78 -7.61
C GLY A 108 -15.48 -10.33 -7.21
N THR A 109 -15.06 -9.91 -6.01
CA THR A 109 -15.27 -8.57 -5.45
C THR A 109 -13.92 -7.88 -5.25
N VAL A 110 -13.94 -6.55 -5.23
CA VAL A 110 -12.82 -5.69 -4.86
C VAL A 110 -13.22 -4.81 -3.68
N SER A 111 -12.32 -4.64 -2.72
CA SER A 111 -12.37 -3.62 -1.67
C SER A 111 -11.19 -2.65 -1.86
N LEU A 112 -11.45 -1.38 -1.62
CA LEU A 112 -10.46 -0.31 -1.54
C LEU A 112 -10.64 0.43 -0.21
N THR A 113 -9.59 0.46 0.60
CA THR A 113 -9.58 1.06 1.93
C THR A 113 -8.25 1.74 2.22
N GLN A 114 -8.22 2.68 3.16
CA GLN A 114 -6.97 3.28 3.64
C GLN A 114 -6.44 2.51 4.87
N GLY A 115 -5.13 2.28 4.88
CA GLY A 115 -4.38 1.64 5.97
C GLY A 115 -4.19 0.12 5.84
N LEU A 116 -3.05 -0.39 6.31
CA LEU A 116 -2.63 -1.79 6.25
C LEU A 116 -2.93 -2.60 7.53
N TYR A 117 -3.25 -1.93 8.63
CA TYR A 117 -3.55 -2.57 9.93
C TYR A 117 -4.87 -2.03 10.45
N ARG A 118 -5.86 -2.91 10.61
CA ARG A 118 -7.09 -2.64 11.36
C ARG A 118 -7.04 -3.33 12.71
#